data_AF-A0A7S4VEY7-F1
#
_entry.id   AF-A0A7S4VEY7-F1
#
_cell.length_a   1.000
_cell.length_b   1.000
_cell.length_c   1.000
_cell.angle_alpha   90.00
_cell.angle_beta   90.00
_cell.angle_gamma   90.00
#
_symmetry.space_group_name_H-M   'P 1'
#
loop_
_entity.id
_entity.type
_entity.pdbx_description
1 polymer ?
#
loop_
_entity_poly.entity_id
_entity_poly.type
_entity_poly.pdbx_seq_one_letter_code
_entity_poly.pdbx_strand_id
1 'polypeptide(L)'
;RCVRYLRERRGLSVVGVVCENRRAISESGEESLPVPKDIADMCEIVYQRNVADDEMTIRCAYQRNCYFLGNRNYRAWRGSMRRGETVRNWLEDWRAFLQIPFYFDSGLGTFETLDGILPRGSQKRPRGSG
;
A
#
# COMPACT_ATOMS: atom_id res chain seq x y z
N ARG A 1 -4.63 13.50 -1.91
CA ARG A 1 -3.49 13.77 -2.82
C ARG A 1 -2.88 12.49 -3.38
N CYS A 2 -2.44 11.54 -2.55
CA CYS A 2 -1.94 10.22 -2.99
C CYS A 2 -2.88 9.49 -3.96
N VAL A 3 -4.13 9.20 -3.56
CA VAL A 3 -5.10 8.47 -4.41
C VAL A 3 -5.34 9.17 -5.74
N ARG A 4 -5.46 10.50 -5.72
CA ARG A 4 -5.58 11.33 -6.92
C ARG A 4 -4.38 11.17 -7.85
N TYR A 5 -3.16 11.25 -7.33
CA TYR A 5 -1.94 11.05 -8.12
C TYR A 5 -1.92 9.66 -8.78
N LEU A 6 -2.22 8.60 -8.02
CA LEU A 6 -2.23 7.23 -8.53
C LEU A 6 -3.27 7.04 -9.64
N ARG A 7 -4.47 7.63 -9.47
CA ARG A 7 -5.53 7.49 -10.45
C ARG A 7 -5.30 8.35 -11.69
N GLU A 8 -5.07 9.64 -11.51
CA GLU A 8 -5.05 10.61 -12.60
C GLU A 8 -3.71 10.66 -13.34
N ARG A 9 -2.58 10.51 -12.63
CA ARG A 9 -1.25 10.60 -13.25
C ARG A 9 -0.67 9.24 -13.61
N ARG A 10 -0.93 8.22 -12.80
CA ARG A 10 -0.41 6.86 -13.03
C ARG A 10 -1.41 5.94 -13.74
N GLY A 11 -2.67 6.36 -13.89
CA GLY A 11 -3.71 5.56 -14.54
C GLY A 11 -4.04 4.27 -13.78
N LEU A 12 -3.76 4.22 -12.47
CA LEU A 12 -3.98 3.05 -11.64
C LEU A 12 -5.36 3.08 -11.00
N SER A 13 -5.93 1.90 -10.80
CA SER A 13 -7.05 1.75 -9.89
C SER A 13 -6.57 1.58 -8.45
N VAL A 14 -7.33 2.09 -7.49
CA VAL A 14 -6.91 2.16 -6.08
C VAL A 14 -7.86 1.39 -5.17
N VAL A 15 -7.28 0.49 -4.37
CA VAL A 15 -7.95 -0.18 -3.26
C VAL A 15 -7.46 0.41 -1.95
N GLY A 16 -8.37 0.94 -1.14
CA GLY A 16 -8.06 1.44 0.19
C GLY A 16 -8.02 0.31 1.22
N VAL A 17 -7.05 0.34 2.13
CA VAL A 17 -6.98 -0.55 3.29
C VAL A 17 -6.75 0.31 4.53
N VAL A 18 -7.65 0.23 5.50
CA VAL A 18 -7.64 1.06 6.71
C VAL A 18 -7.95 0.22 7.94
N CYS A 19 -7.17 0.38 9.01
CA CYS A 19 -7.50 -0.23 10.28
C CYS A 19 -8.66 0.49 10.97
N GLU A 20 -9.68 -0.25 11.38
CA GLU A 20 -10.89 0.26 12.04
C GLU A 20 -10.61 1.05 13.32
N ASN A 21 -9.51 0.70 14.01
CA ASN A 21 -9.13 1.36 15.26
C ASN A 21 -8.41 2.70 15.04
N ARG A 22 -8.09 3.06 13.79
CA ARG A 22 -7.51 4.37 13.47
C ARG A 22 -8.63 5.35 13.19
N ARG A 23 -8.95 6.16 14.18
CA ARG A 23 -9.85 7.31 14.04
C ARG A 23 -9.00 8.58 13.98
N ALA A 24 -9.35 9.48 13.08
CA ALA A 24 -8.83 10.84 13.13
C ALA A 24 -9.76 11.66 14.03
N ILE A 25 -9.18 12.58 14.79
CA ILE A 25 -9.94 13.61 15.49
C ILE A 25 -10.01 14.78 14.51
N SER A 26 -11.23 15.20 14.18
CA SER A 26 -11.46 16.37 13.34
C SER A 26 -11.04 17.66 14.06
N GLU A 27 -10.94 18.77 13.33
CA GLU A 27 -10.64 20.08 13.93
C GLU A 27 -11.70 20.53 14.95
N SER A 28 -12.94 20.02 14.83
CA SER A 28 -14.03 20.25 15.80
C SER A 28 -13.95 19.33 17.04
N GLY A 29 -12.96 18.45 17.13
CA GLY A 29 -12.81 17.50 18.24
C GLY A 29 -13.70 16.27 18.13
N GLU A 30 -14.49 16.14 17.06
CA GLU A 30 -15.33 14.96 16.83
C GLU A 30 -14.53 13.80 16.24
N GLU A 31 -14.84 12.58 16.65
CA GLU A 31 -14.32 11.37 16.01
C GLU A 31 -14.81 11.32 14.56
N SER A 32 -13.91 11.47 13.60
CA SER A 32 -14.28 11.41 12.19
C SER A 32 -14.35 9.95 11.71
N LEU A 33 -15.11 9.75 10.63
CA LEU A 33 -15.05 8.52 9.82
C LEU A 33 -13.58 8.15 9.53
N PRO A 34 -13.25 6.84 9.45
CA PRO A 34 -11.86 6.39 9.28
C PRO A 34 -11.26 6.79 7.93
N VAL A 35 -12.10 7.09 6.93
CA VAL A 35 -11.69 7.59 5.61
C VAL A 35 -12.61 8.73 5.18
N PRO A 36 -12.07 9.91 4.83
CA PRO A 36 -12.85 11.00 4.25
C PRO A 36 -13.57 10.58 2.97
N LYS A 37 -14.81 11.08 2.77
CA LYS A 37 -15.67 10.67 1.65
C LYS A 37 -15.02 10.90 0.28
N ASP A 38 -14.36 12.05 0.12
CA ASP A 38 -13.65 12.39 -1.12
C ASP A 38 -12.55 11.37 -1.46
N ILE A 39 -11.86 10.84 -0.46
CA ILE A 39 -10.88 9.76 -0.63
C ILE A 39 -11.56 8.43 -0.95
N ALA A 40 -12.66 8.11 -0.26
CA ALA A 40 -13.40 6.87 -0.48
C ALA A 40 -13.97 6.79 -1.91
N ASP A 41 -14.53 7.89 -2.41
CA ASP A 41 -15.09 7.99 -3.77
C ASP A 41 -14.01 7.83 -4.88
N MET A 42 -12.73 8.00 -4.54
CA MET A 42 -11.62 7.80 -5.47
C MET A 42 -11.06 6.36 -5.45
N CYS A 43 -11.50 5.51 -4.52
CA CYS A 43 -11.12 4.11 -4.44
C CYS A 43 -12.20 3.21 -5.06
N GLU A 44 -11.82 2.08 -5.64
CA GLU A 44 -12.79 1.04 -6.04
C GLU A 44 -13.54 0.48 -4.83
N ILE A 45 -12.79 0.26 -3.76
CA ILE A 45 -13.29 -0.29 -2.51
C ILE A 45 -12.33 0.09 -1.38
N VAL A 46 -12.88 0.27 -0.20
CA VAL A 46 -12.13 0.53 1.03
C VAL A 46 -12.37 -0.63 2.00
N TYR A 47 -11.33 -1.39 2.33
CA TYR A 47 -11.38 -2.40 3.36
C TYR A 47 -11.10 -1.79 4.72
N GLN A 48 -12.05 -1.96 5.63
CA GLN A 48 -11.90 -1.61 7.03
C GLN A 48 -11.79 -2.90 7.84
N ARG A 49 -10.69 -3.09 8.58
CA ARG A 49 -10.53 -4.27 9.47
C ARG A 49 -9.71 -3.95 10.71
N ASN A 50 -10.02 -4.62 11.82
CA ASN A 50 -9.28 -4.58 13.08
C ASN A 50 -7.97 -5.42 13.09
N VAL A 51 -7.18 -5.38 12.02
CA VAL A 51 -5.90 -6.12 11.92
C VAL A 51 -4.78 -5.14 11.61
N ALA A 52 -3.54 -5.50 11.94
CA ALA A 52 -2.36 -4.68 11.63
C ALA A 52 -2.38 -4.21 10.16
N ASP A 53 -2.30 -2.88 9.96
CA ASP A 53 -2.51 -2.23 8.66
C ASP A 53 -1.65 -2.81 7.53
N ASP A 54 -0.40 -3.06 7.85
CA ASP A 54 0.61 -3.57 6.93
C ASP A 54 0.28 -5.03 6.47
N GLU A 55 -0.35 -5.86 7.32
CA GLU A 55 -0.64 -7.29 7.02
C GLU A 55 -1.81 -7.39 6.08
N MET A 56 -2.82 -6.58 6.37
CA MET A 56 -3.98 -6.45 5.51
C MET A 56 -3.59 -5.88 4.15
N THR A 57 -2.71 -4.89 4.11
CA THR A 57 -2.21 -4.33 2.86
C THR A 57 -1.49 -5.39 2.01
N ILE A 58 -0.53 -6.10 2.61
CA ILE A 58 0.23 -7.16 1.91
C ILE A 58 -0.69 -8.29 1.44
N ARG A 59 -1.61 -8.77 2.29
CA ARG A 59 -2.53 -9.84 1.92
C ARG A 59 -3.52 -9.42 0.84
N CYS A 60 -4.05 -8.20 0.90
CA CYS A 60 -4.91 -7.67 -0.16
C CYS A 60 -4.15 -7.60 -1.49
N ALA A 61 -2.89 -7.14 -1.45
CA ALA A 61 -2.06 -7.05 -2.65
C ALA A 61 -1.76 -8.43 -3.24
N TYR A 62 -1.44 -9.42 -2.40
CA TYR A 62 -1.24 -10.81 -2.81
C TYR A 62 -2.50 -11.41 -3.46
N GLN A 63 -3.65 -11.29 -2.79
CA GLN A 63 -4.92 -11.86 -3.29
C GLN A 63 -5.40 -11.25 -4.60
N ARG A 64 -5.02 -9.99 -4.87
CA ARG A 64 -5.40 -9.26 -6.07
C ARG A 64 -4.30 -9.21 -7.13
N ASN A 65 -3.13 -9.76 -6.85
CA ASN A 65 -1.96 -9.66 -7.72
C ASN A 65 -1.66 -8.20 -8.11
N CYS A 66 -1.63 -7.28 -7.14
CA CYS A 66 -1.41 -5.86 -7.38
C CYS A 66 -0.18 -5.31 -6.65
N TYR A 67 0.22 -4.10 -7.03
CA TYR A 67 1.22 -3.32 -6.30
C TYR A 67 0.69 -2.90 -4.93
N PHE A 68 1.60 -2.60 -4.00
CA PHE A 68 1.26 -1.99 -2.72
C PHE A 68 2.14 -0.78 -2.45
N LEU A 69 1.53 0.26 -1.89
CA LEU A 69 2.20 1.52 -1.58
C LEU A 69 2.78 1.44 -0.15
N GLY A 70 4.08 1.72 0.01
CA GLY A 70 4.69 1.66 1.33
C GLY A 70 6.18 1.98 1.33
N ASN A 71 6.69 2.49 2.46
CA ASN A 71 8.11 2.80 2.66
C ASN A 71 8.81 1.87 3.66
N ARG A 72 8.10 0.92 4.26
CA ARG A 72 8.68 0.00 5.25
C ARG A 72 9.49 -1.09 4.56
N ASN A 73 10.49 -1.62 5.26
CA ASN A 73 11.32 -2.74 4.78
C ASN A 73 10.79 -4.12 5.23
N TYR A 74 9.68 -4.16 6.00
CA TYR A 74 9.01 -5.36 6.50
C TYR A 74 9.93 -6.43 7.12
N ARG A 75 11.13 -6.07 7.61
CA ARG A 75 12.10 -7.06 8.12
C ARG A 75 11.58 -7.80 9.35
N ALA A 76 10.91 -7.08 10.26
CA ALA A 76 10.31 -7.65 11.46
C ALA A 76 9.12 -8.59 11.15
N TRP A 77 8.59 -8.56 9.93
CA TRP A 77 7.40 -9.31 9.54
C TRP A 77 7.66 -10.78 9.24
N ARG A 78 8.92 -11.12 8.96
CA ARG A 78 9.36 -12.51 8.72
C ARG A 78 8.96 -13.44 9.86
N GLY A 79 9.01 -12.96 11.10
CA GLY A 79 8.68 -13.76 12.29
C GLY A 79 7.24 -13.64 12.79
N SER A 80 6.48 -12.60 12.41
CA SER A 80 5.16 -12.31 13.01
C SER A 80 3.97 -12.84 12.22
N MET A 81 4.12 -13.09 10.91
CA MET A 81 3.06 -13.71 10.09
C MET A 81 2.91 -15.19 10.44
N ARG A 82 2.11 -15.50 11.47
CA ARG A 82 1.86 -16.88 11.93
C ARG A 82 1.08 -17.74 10.93
N ARG A 83 0.36 -17.12 9.98
CA ARG A 83 -0.44 -17.80 8.95
C ARG A 83 -0.16 -17.16 7.59
N GLY A 84 0.64 -17.81 6.73
CA GLY A 84 0.86 -17.33 5.36
C GLY A 84 2.27 -17.51 4.86
N GLU A 85 2.78 -18.74 4.83
CA GLU A 85 4.08 -19.05 4.23
C GLU A 85 4.13 -18.64 2.75
N THR A 86 3.06 -18.87 2.00
CA THR A 86 2.93 -18.45 0.60
C THR A 86 3.01 -16.93 0.41
N VAL A 87 2.29 -16.17 1.24
CA VAL A 87 2.31 -14.70 1.22
C VAL A 87 3.69 -14.17 1.61
N ARG A 88 4.35 -14.81 2.59
CA ARG A 88 5.69 -14.46 3.01
C ARG A 88 6.69 -14.68 1.88
N ASN A 89 6.69 -15.85 1.25
CA ASN A 89 7.58 -16.18 0.14
C ASN A 89 7.34 -15.23 -1.03
N TRP A 90 6.08 -14.96 -1.37
CA TRP A 90 5.72 -13.98 -2.39
C TRP A 90 6.29 -12.58 -2.08
N LEU A 91 6.15 -12.12 -0.83
CA LEU A 91 6.70 -10.83 -0.44
C LEU A 91 8.23 -10.83 -0.53
N GLU A 92 8.89 -11.89 -0.12
CA GLU A 92 10.36 -11.97 -0.20
C GLU A 92 10.88 -11.95 -1.64
N ASP A 93 10.21 -12.67 -2.53
CA ASP A 93 10.60 -12.80 -3.93
C ASP A 93 10.27 -11.54 -4.75
N TRP A 94 9.13 -10.91 -4.47
CA TRP A 94 8.54 -9.89 -5.36
C TRP A 94 8.46 -8.49 -4.77
N ARG A 95 8.74 -8.28 -3.47
CA ARG A 95 8.61 -6.94 -2.84
C ARG A 95 9.34 -5.86 -3.60
N ALA A 96 10.56 -6.10 -4.06
CA ALA A 96 11.35 -5.10 -4.77
C ALA A 96 10.68 -4.59 -6.06
N PHE A 97 9.77 -5.38 -6.63
CA PHE A 97 8.99 -5.04 -7.82
C PHE A 97 7.58 -4.53 -7.50
N LEU A 98 6.96 -5.07 -6.43
CA LEU A 98 5.56 -4.81 -6.11
C LEU A 98 5.35 -3.65 -5.15
N GLN A 99 6.37 -3.32 -4.35
CA GLN A 99 6.33 -2.18 -3.46
C GLN A 99 6.56 -0.90 -4.26
N ILE A 100 5.62 0.04 -4.17
CA ILE A 100 5.77 1.39 -4.67
C ILE A 100 6.21 2.27 -3.48
N PRO A 101 7.50 2.59 -3.36
CA PRO A 101 7.96 3.59 -2.41
C PRO A 101 7.43 4.97 -2.79
N PHE A 102 7.23 5.84 -1.82
CA PHE A 102 6.69 7.18 -2.04
C PHE A 102 7.36 8.23 -1.16
N TYR A 103 7.26 9.48 -1.60
CA TYR A 103 7.61 10.65 -0.83
C TYR A 103 6.37 11.53 -0.66
N PHE A 104 6.19 12.06 0.55
CA PHE A 104 5.14 13.03 0.84
C PHE A 104 5.73 14.19 1.65
N ASP A 105 5.75 15.37 1.04
CA ASP A 105 6.08 16.62 1.71
C ASP A 105 4.78 17.19 2.29
N SER A 106 4.64 17.29 3.61
CA SER A 106 3.43 17.83 4.23
C SER A 106 3.33 19.36 4.17
N GLY A 107 4.46 20.08 4.05
CA GLY A 107 4.49 21.55 3.97
C GLY A 107 4.05 22.06 2.60
N LEU A 108 4.49 21.39 1.53
CA LEU A 108 4.05 21.67 0.16
C LEU A 108 2.80 20.85 -0.23
N GLY A 109 2.57 19.77 0.51
CA GLY A 109 1.59 18.73 0.21
C GLY A 109 1.89 17.99 -1.10
N THR A 110 3.16 17.91 -1.50
CA THR A 110 3.57 17.22 -2.72
C THR A 110 3.64 15.72 -2.45
N PHE A 111 3.08 14.92 -3.37
CA PHE A 111 3.15 13.45 -3.32
C PHE A 111 3.78 12.93 -4.61
N GLU A 112 4.77 12.06 -4.48
CA GLU A 112 5.45 11.42 -5.60
C GLU A 112 5.74 9.95 -5.28
N THR A 113 5.77 9.12 -6.31
CA THR A 113 6.24 7.74 -6.19
C THR A 113 7.71 7.65 -6.61
N LEU A 114 8.45 6.75 -5.98
CA LEU A 114 9.90 6.59 -6.18
C LEU A 114 10.23 5.34 -7.02
N ASP A 115 9.20 4.68 -7.57
CA ASP A 115 9.29 3.55 -8.48
C ASP A 115 9.72 4.02 -9.88
N GLY A 116 11.03 4.09 -10.05
CA GLY A 116 11.73 4.66 -11.21
C GLY A 116 13.21 4.83 -10.91
N ILE A 117 13.55 4.95 -9.62
CA ILE A 117 14.89 4.83 -9.07
C ILE A 117 15.13 3.36 -8.68
N LEU A 118 14.99 2.43 -9.62
CA LEU A 118 15.42 1.05 -9.35
C LEU A 118 16.96 1.01 -9.34
N PRO A 119 17.61 0.42 -8.32
CA PRO A 119 19.03 0.10 -8.40
C PRO A 119 19.24 -0.74 -9.66
N ARG A 120 20.17 -0.34 -10.53
CA ARG A 120 20.41 -0.94 -11.86
C ARG A 120 20.74 -2.45 -11.87
N GLY A 121 20.71 -3.14 -10.73
CA GLY A 121 21.03 -4.57 -10.59
C GLY A 121 19.84 -5.50 -10.30
N SER A 122 18.60 -4.99 -10.18
CA SER A 122 17.48 -5.80 -9.67
C SER A 122 16.54 -6.41 -10.72
N GLN A 123 16.83 -6.30 -12.02
CA GLN A 123 16.00 -6.94 -13.07
C GLN A 123 16.18 -8.47 -13.10
N LYS A 124 15.57 -9.18 -12.15
CA LYS A 124 15.18 -10.57 -12.40
C LYS A 124 13.97 -10.54 -13.32
N ARG A 125 14.19 -10.79 -14.62
CA ARG A 125 13.10 -11.08 -15.56
C ARG A 125 12.28 -12.26 -15.01
N PRO A 126 10.94 -12.19 -15.00
CA PRO A 126 10.14 -13.38 -14.74
C PRO A 126 10.52 -14.41 -15.80
N ARG A 127 10.93 -15.61 -15.36
CA ARG A 127 11.06 -16.76 -16.27
C ARG A 127 9.64 -17.04 -16.75
N GLY A 128 9.37 -16.77 -18.03
CA GLY A 128 8.12 -17.16 -18.65
C GLY A 128 7.96 -18.66 -18.50
N SER A 129 6.87 -19.07 -17.85
CA SER A 129 6.36 -20.44 -17.93
C SER A 129 5.95 -20.68 -19.38
N GLY A 130 6.52 -21.71 -20.00
CA GLY A 130 6.16 -22.17 -21.34
C GLY A 130 4.79 -22.81 -21.41
#